data_AF-A0A2R6NH17-F1
#
_entry.id   AF-A0A2R6NH17-F1
#
_cell.length_a   1.000
_cell.length_b   1.000
_cell.length_c   1.000
_cell.angle_alpha   90.00
_cell.angle_beta   90.00
_cell.angle_gamma   90.00
#
_symmetry.space_group_name_H-M   'P 1'
#
loop_
_entity.id
_entity.type
_entity.pdbx_description
1 polymer ?
#
loop_
_entity_poly.entity_id
_entity_poly.type
_entity_poly.pdbx_seq_one_letter_code
_entity_poly.pdbx_strand_id
1 'polypeptide(L)'
;MSAVAFHCENPDFTVQSVPDGDLFGVRRDCLIRGSEVLPEKDFGRIQEIIPEATIPFPLLPSLYRLADKYAFSQDIMQALHSHLGAYVSMYPLRVYGYASELGLDKVAAKASTHLLHPPLTSYSTEEMKAIPTAEAYHKLALLHEFRTRKIRETLMNEEVFPHGYGECSRHAQRTKDLWKTRKHVVYNQIQAGETLIIPDL
;
A
#
# COMPACT_ATOMS: atom_id res chain seq x y z
N MET A 1 24.61 -21.23 19.69
CA MET A 1 23.51 -22.15 19.32
C MET A 1 23.18 -21.86 17.86
N SER A 2 23.42 -22.81 16.96
CA SER A 2 23.20 -22.64 15.52
C SER A 2 21.70 -22.69 15.25
N ALA A 3 21.13 -21.58 14.79
CA ALA A 3 19.74 -21.53 14.34
C ALA A 3 19.60 -22.41 13.10
N VAL A 4 18.58 -23.26 13.09
CA VAL A 4 18.23 -24.14 11.97
C VAL A 4 17.95 -23.25 10.77
N ALA A 5 18.79 -23.34 9.74
CA ALA A 5 18.58 -22.61 8.50
C ALA A 5 17.27 -23.12 7.87
N PHE A 6 16.29 -22.22 7.73
CA PHE A 6 15.02 -22.53 7.12
C PHE A 6 15.27 -22.86 5.64
N HIS A 7 15.05 -24.12 5.24
CA HIS A 7 15.27 -24.58 3.87
C HIS A 7 13.93 -24.91 3.22
N CYS A 8 13.58 -24.19 2.14
CA CYS A 8 12.40 -24.48 1.32
C CYS A 8 12.85 -25.14 0.02
N GLU A 9 12.37 -26.34 -0.26
CA GLU A 9 12.62 -27.02 -1.53
C GLU A 9 11.76 -26.39 -2.65
N ASN A 10 12.43 -25.95 -3.72
CA ASN A 10 11.85 -25.31 -4.91
C ASN A 10 11.07 -24.00 -4.62
N PRO A 11 11.74 -22.93 -4.17
CA PRO A 11 11.10 -21.63 -3.97
C PRO A 11 10.69 -20.98 -5.30
N ASP A 12 9.52 -20.34 -5.34
CA ASP A 12 9.03 -19.58 -6.52
C ASP A 12 9.08 -18.05 -6.30
N PHE A 13 9.37 -17.59 -5.08
CA PHE A 13 9.74 -16.21 -4.77
C PHE A 13 10.55 -16.11 -3.45
N THR A 14 11.08 -14.92 -3.15
CA THR A 14 11.87 -14.66 -1.94
C THR A 14 11.25 -13.57 -1.07
N VAL A 15 11.25 -13.77 0.24
CA VAL A 15 10.82 -12.77 1.24
C VAL A 15 12.04 -12.33 2.03
N GLN A 16 12.23 -11.02 2.17
CA GLN A 16 13.30 -10.46 2.99
C GLN A 16 12.79 -10.12 4.39
N SER A 17 13.49 -10.57 5.43
CA SER A 17 13.30 -10.05 6.78
C SER A 17 13.83 -8.61 6.83
N VAL A 18 12.96 -7.65 7.15
CA VAL A 18 13.34 -6.24 7.33
C VAL A 18 14.34 -6.05 8.50
N PRO A 19 14.16 -6.67 9.68
CA PRO A 19 15.11 -6.48 10.78
C PRO A 19 16.46 -7.17 10.57
N ASP A 20 16.49 -8.32 9.89
CA ASP A 20 17.71 -9.16 9.82
C ASP A 20 18.38 -9.13 8.43
N GLY A 21 17.71 -8.61 7.41
CA GLY A 21 18.21 -8.56 6.03
C GLY A 21 18.22 -9.92 5.31
N ASP A 22 17.95 -11.01 6.03
CA ASP A 22 17.96 -12.37 5.53
C ASP A 22 16.88 -12.62 4.47
N LEU A 23 17.23 -13.38 3.44
CA LEU A 23 16.34 -13.77 2.35
C LEU A 23 15.88 -15.21 2.54
N PHE A 24 14.56 -15.39 2.56
CA PHE A 24 13.90 -16.67 2.70
C PHE A 24 13.26 -17.06 1.38
N GLY A 25 13.73 -18.16 0.78
CA GLY A 25 13.04 -18.78 -0.34
C GLY A 25 11.73 -19.38 0.13
N VAL A 26 10.63 -19.02 -0.52
CA VAL A 26 9.28 -19.48 -0.16
C VAL A 26 8.51 -19.92 -1.39
N ARG A 27 7.53 -20.80 -1.17
CA ARG A 27 6.54 -21.21 -2.16
C ARG A 27 5.22 -20.48 -1.94
N ARG A 28 4.72 -19.72 -2.91
CA ARG A 28 3.42 -19.01 -2.83
C ARG A 28 2.30 -19.95 -2.44
N ASP A 29 2.28 -21.11 -3.07
CA ASP A 29 1.33 -22.19 -2.81
C ASP A 29 1.28 -22.67 -1.35
N CYS A 30 2.37 -22.54 -0.59
CA CYS A 30 2.42 -22.90 0.83
C CYS A 30 1.93 -21.75 1.71
N LEU A 31 2.25 -20.51 1.34
CA LEU A 31 1.79 -19.32 2.05
C LEU A 31 0.28 -19.13 1.91
N ILE A 32 -0.28 -19.38 0.73
CA ILE A 32 -1.72 -19.22 0.44
C ILE A 32 -2.53 -20.31 1.15
N ARG A 33 -2.03 -21.57 1.18
CA ARG A 33 -2.73 -22.68 1.84
C ARG A 33 -2.64 -22.65 3.36
N GLY A 34 -1.62 -21.99 3.93
CA GLY A 34 -1.35 -21.98 5.37
C GLY A 34 -1.69 -20.67 6.09
N SER A 35 -2.17 -19.64 5.40
CA SER A 35 -2.40 -18.31 5.97
C SER A 35 -3.84 -17.85 5.82
N GLU A 36 -4.50 -17.55 6.94
CA GLU A 36 -5.80 -16.87 6.95
C GLU A 36 -5.71 -15.40 6.52
N VAL A 37 -4.48 -14.86 6.40
CA VAL A 37 -4.21 -13.46 6.05
C VAL A 37 -4.20 -13.23 4.53
N LEU A 38 -4.04 -14.29 3.73
CA LEU A 38 -3.90 -14.20 2.27
C LEU A 38 -4.99 -15.03 1.58
N PRO A 39 -6.23 -14.54 1.47
CA PRO A 39 -7.29 -15.28 0.80
C PRO A 39 -7.01 -15.41 -0.71
N GLU A 40 -7.37 -16.59 -1.25
CA GLU A 40 -7.20 -17.09 -2.63
C GLU A 40 -7.63 -16.14 -3.77
N LYS A 41 -8.31 -15.02 -3.48
CA LYS A 41 -9.10 -14.26 -4.47
C LYS A 41 -8.53 -12.93 -4.95
N ASP A 42 -7.40 -12.47 -4.45
CA ASP A 42 -6.85 -11.15 -4.84
C ASP A 42 -5.65 -11.18 -5.81
N PHE A 43 -5.17 -12.36 -6.22
CA PHE A 43 -4.16 -12.47 -7.29
C PHE A 43 -4.79 -12.48 -8.68
N GLY A 44 -5.65 -11.50 -8.97
CA GLY A 44 -5.92 -11.13 -10.35
C GLY A 44 -4.64 -10.57 -10.94
N ARG A 45 -3.80 -11.43 -11.54
CA ARG A 45 -2.52 -11.16 -12.24
C ARG A 45 -2.23 -9.67 -12.40
N ILE A 46 -1.71 -9.05 -11.36
CA ILE A 46 -0.80 -7.94 -11.56
C ILE A 46 0.52 -8.66 -11.74
N GLN A 47 0.97 -8.83 -12.98
CA GLN A 47 2.34 -9.23 -13.20
C GLN A 47 3.19 -8.22 -12.42
N GLU A 48 3.93 -8.68 -11.42
CA GLU A 48 4.98 -7.86 -10.81
C GLU A 48 6.00 -7.59 -11.92
N ILE A 49 5.83 -6.47 -12.61
CA ILE A 49 6.77 -6.06 -13.64
C ILE A 49 8.05 -5.68 -12.91
N ILE A 50 9.13 -6.36 -13.27
CA ILE A 50 10.47 -6.07 -12.78
C ILE A 50 10.77 -4.58 -13.07
N PRO A 51 11.24 -3.78 -12.09
CA PRO A 51 11.44 -2.34 -12.28
C PRO A 51 12.26 -1.99 -13.53
N GLU A 52 13.25 -2.82 -13.85
CA GLU A 52 14.16 -2.67 -15.00
C GLU A 52 13.50 -2.95 -16.37
N ALA A 53 12.34 -3.61 -16.37
CA ALA A 53 11.56 -3.91 -17.57
C ALA A 53 10.31 -3.01 -17.71
N THR A 54 10.11 -2.03 -16.82
CA THR A 54 9.00 -1.10 -16.95
C THR A 54 9.26 -0.04 -18.01
N ILE A 55 8.23 0.23 -18.83
CA ILE A 55 8.25 1.39 -19.72
C ILE A 55 8.43 2.66 -18.87
N PRO A 56 9.40 3.54 -19.17
CA PRO A 56 9.62 4.78 -18.44
C PRO A 56 8.35 5.63 -18.32
N PHE A 57 8.04 6.11 -17.12
CA PHE A 57 6.83 6.90 -16.86
C PHE A 57 6.60 8.07 -17.84
N PRO A 58 7.61 8.87 -18.24
CA PRO A 58 7.40 9.98 -19.18
C PRO A 58 6.88 9.54 -20.56
N LEU A 59 7.05 8.28 -20.94
CA LEU A 59 6.60 7.74 -22.22
C LEU A 59 5.16 7.20 -22.16
N LEU A 60 4.68 6.79 -20.99
CA LEU A 60 3.35 6.20 -20.82
C LEU A 60 2.22 7.11 -21.33
N PRO A 61 2.17 8.43 -21.01
CA PRO A 61 1.10 9.30 -21.51
C PRO A 61 1.04 9.36 -23.04
N SER A 62 2.18 9.38 -23.70
CA SER A 62 2.26 9.37 -25.17
C SER A 62 1.79 8.02 -25.73
N LEU A 63 2.14 6.91 -25.08
CA LEU A 63 1.69 5.58 -25.48
C LEU A 63 0.18 5.41 -25.32
N TYR A 64 -0.44 5.95 -24.26
CA TYR A 64 -1.91 5.95 -24.14
C TYR A 64 -2.58 6.75 -25.25
N ARG A 65 -2.04 7.93 -25.61
CA ARG A 65 -2.57 8.70 -26.75
C ARG A 65 -2.44 7.96 -28.08
N LEU A 66 -1.35 7.23 -28.28
CA LEU A 66 -1.16 6.39 -29.46
C LEU A 66 -2.12 5.19 -29.44
N ALA A 67 -2.28 4.56 -28.29
CA ALA A 67 -3.18 3.42 -28.12
C ALA A 67 -4.64 3.80 -28.40
N ASP A 68 -5.07 4.97 -27.94
CA ASP A 68 -6.37 5.55 -28.26
C ASP A 68 -6.49 5.86 -29.77
N LYS A 69 -5.51 6.58 -30.34
CA LYS A 69 -5.50 6.97 -31.77
C LYS A 69 -5.53 5.77 -32.73
N TYR A 70 -4.82 4.69 -32.40
CA TYR A 70 -4.67 3.52 -33.25
C TYR A 70 -5.49 2.31 -32.79
N ALA A 71 -6.38 2.49 -31.81
CA ALA A 71 -7.23 1.45 -31.25
C ALA A 71 -6.47 0.14 -30.93
N PHE A 72 -5.45 0.24 -30.07
CA PHE A 72 -4.66 -0.92 -29.65
C PHE A 72 -5.54 -1.99 -28.99
N SER A 73 -5.08 -3.24 -29.05
CA SER A 73 -5.81 -4.37 -28.45
C SER A 73 -5.90 -4.24 -26.94
N GLN A 74 -6.91 -4.90 -26.35
CA GLN A 74 -7.10 -4.94 -24.89
C GLN A 74 -5.88 -5.53 -24.17
N ASP A 75 -5.17 -6.48 -24.77
CA ASP A 75 -3.95 -7.06 -24.19
C ASP A 75 -2.84 -6.01 -24.06
N ILE A 76 -2.66 -5.16 -25.08
CA ILE A 76 -1.66 -4.08 -25.04
C ILE A 76 -2.08 -3.02 -24.02
N MET A 77 -3.37 -2.67 -23.98
CA MET A 77 -3.91 -1.76 -22.96
C MET A 77 -3.66 -2.30 -21.55
N GLN A 78 -3.89 -3.59 -21.33
CA GLN A 78 -3.65 -4.22 -20.04
C GLN A 78 -2.17 -4.21 -19.63
N ALA A 79 -1.26 -4.40 -20.60
CA ALA A 79 0.17 -4.25 -20.36
C ALA A 79 0.51 -2.80 -19.96
N LEU A 80 -0.02 -1.80 -20.67
CA LEU A 80 0.17 -0.39 -20.33
C LEU A 80 -0.38 -0.04 -18.94
N HIS A 81 -1.55 -0.56 -18.56
CA HIS A 81 -2.12 -0.39 -17.22
C HIS A 81 -1.21 -0.97 -16.14
N SER A 82 -0.63 -2.15 -16.42
CA SER A 82 0.30 -2.81 -15.51
C SER A 82 1.57 -1.98 -15.33
N HIS A 83 2.14 -1.46 -16.43
CA HIS A 83 3.30 -0.55 -16.36
C HIS A 83 2.99 0.74 -15.59
N LEU A 84 1.81 1.34 -15.78
CA LEU A 84 1.38 2.50 -15.00
C LEU A 84 1.29 2.16 -13.50
N GLY A 85 0.73 0.99 -13.17
CA GLY A 85 0.60 0.48 -11.81
C GLY A 85 1.93 0.23 -11.09
N ALA A 86 3.02 -0.03 -11.83
CA ALA A 86 4.35 -0.22 -11.27
C ALA A 86 4.94 1.07 -10.67
N TYR A 87 4.49 2.24 -11.12
CA TYR A 87 4.96 3.55 -10.63
C TYR A 87 4.16 4.09 -9.44
N VAL A 88 3.20 3.33 -8.92
CA VAL A 88 2.31 3.77 -7.84
C VAL A 88 3.08 4.27 -6.62
N SER A 89 4.19 3.63 -6.23
CA SER A 89 4.99 4.06 -5.08
C SER A 89 5.92 5.24 -5.37
N MET A 90 6.42 5.36 -6.60
CA MET A 90 7.42 6.37 -6.99
C MET A 90 6.78 7.70 -7.39
N TYR A 91 5.65 7.66 -8.08
CA TYR A 91 4.95 8.84 -8.59
C TYR A 91 3.44 8.80 -8.27
N PRO A 92 3.05 8.62 -7.00
CA PRO A 92 1.66 8.33 -6.62
C PRO A 92 0.66 9.38 -7.09
N LEU A 93 1.00 10.67 -7.02
CA LEU A 93 0.10 11.77 -7.40
C LEU A 93 -0.19 11.76 -8.90
N ARG A 94 0.87 11.59 -9.72
CA ARG A 94 0.74 11.53 -11.17
C ARG A 94 0.03 10.26 -11.63
N VAL A 95 0.35 9.12 -11.02
CA VAL A 95 -0.32 7.85 -11.34
C VAL A 95 -1.79 7.92 -10.96
N TYR A 96 -2.13 8.49 -9.80
CA TYR A 96 -3.53 8.71 -9.41
C TYR A 96 -4.28 9.55 -10.44
N GLY A 97 -3.70 10.67 -10.87
CA GLY A 97 -4.27 11.55 -11.87
C GLY A 97 -4.57 10.85 -13.20
N TYR A 98 -3.55 10.18 -13.78
CA TYR A 98 -3.70 9.43 -15.02
C TYR A 98 -4.69 8.27 -14.90
N ALA A 99 -4.60 7.50 -13.81
CA ALA A 99 -5.52 6.39 -13.58
C ALA A 99 -6.97 6.89 -13.43
N SER A 100 -7.19 8.05 -12.81
CA SER A 100 -8.52 8.66 -12.70
C SER A 100 -9.05 9.11 -14.05
N GLU A 101 -8.20 9.71 -14.89
CA GLU A 101 -8.58 10.15 -16.25
C GLU A 101 -8.97 8.97 -17.15
N LEU A 102 -8.23 7.86 -17.03
CA LEU A 102 -8.44 6.64 -17.81
C LEU A 102 -9.54 5.71 -17.24
N GLY A 103 -10.16 6.05 -16.10
CA GLY A 103 -11.16 5.20 -15.44
C GLY A 103 -10.60 3.91 -14.83
N LEU A 104 -9.31 3.90 -14.48
CA LEU A 104 -8.61 2.74 -13.92
C LEU A 104 -8.73 2.72 -12.39
N ASP A 105 -9.95 2.50 -11.90
CA ASP A 105 -10.30 2.63 -10.47
C ASP A 105 -9.39 1.83 -9.53
N LYS A 106 -8.97 0.62 -9.92
CA LYS A 106 -8.06 -0.22 -9.12
C LYS A 106 -6.68 0.41 -8.97
N VAL A 107 -6.13 0.97 -10.05
CA VAL A 107 -4.81 1.63 -10.04
C VAL A 107 -4.90 2.95 -9.30
N ALA A 108 -5.97 3.72 -9.50
CA ALA A 108 -6.21 4.96 -8.75
C ALA A 108 -6.36 4.70 -7.26
N ALA A 109 -7.14 3.70 -6.87
CA ALA A 109 -7.30 3.28 -5.48
C ALA A 109 -5.96 2.87 -4.87
N LYS A 110 -5.13 2.10 -5.58
CA LYS A 110 -3.77 1.74 -5.13
C LYS A 110 -2.85 2.96 -5.02
N ALA A 111 -2.85 3.85 -6.01
CA ALA A 111 -2.05 5.08 -5.97
C ALA A 111 -2.41 5.96 -4.77
N SER A 112 -3.70 6.09 -4.47
CA SER A 112 -4.18 6.92 -3.36
C SER A 112 -3.73 6.45 -1.97
N THR A 113 -3.32 5.18 -1.79
CA THR A 113 -2.79 4.70 -0.49
C THR A 113 -1.43 5.31 -0.18
N HIS A 114 -0.66 5.65 -1.20
CA HIS A 114 0.64 6.33 -1.08
C HIS A 114 0.52 7.85 -0.97
N LEU A 115 -0.70 8.41 -1.04
CA LEU A 115 -0.97 9.84 -0.93
C LEU A 115 -1.46 10.26 0.45
N LEU A 116 -1.54 9.34 1.41
CA LEU A 116 -1.90 9.66 2.80
C LEU A 116 -0.80 10.47 3.50
N HIS A 117 0.46 10.31 3.07
CA HIS A 117 1.59 11.08 3.55
C HIS A 117 2.54 11.39 2.38
N PRO A 118 2.95 12.66 2.21
CA PRO A 118 2.54 13.84 2.98
C PRO A 118 1.08 14.25 2.67
N PRO A 119 0.41 15.06 3.53
CA PRO A 119 -0.99 15.45 3.34
C PRO A 119 -1.20 16.24 2.05
N LEU A 120 -2.40 16.19 1.47
CA LEU A 120 -2.68 16.87 0.19
C LEU A 120 -2.40 18.38 0.20
N THR A 121 -2.44 19.00 1.38
CA THR A 121 -2.13 20.43 1.58
C THR A 121 -0.66 20.77 1.45
N SER A 122 0.26 19.78 1.50
CA SER A 122 1.70 20.02 1.34
C SER A 122 2.14 20.12 -0.12
N TYR A 123 1.30 19.69 -1.06
CA TYR A 123 1.62 19.74 -2.49
C TYR A 123 1.41 21.15 -3.03
N SER A 124 2.31 21.58 -3.91
CA SER A 124 2.16 22.84 -4.63
C SER A 124 0.98 22.78 -5.60
N THR A 125 0.49 23.96 -5.99
CA THR A 125 -0.54 24.08 -7.03
C THR A 125 -0.11 23.46 -8.35
N GLU A 126 1.18 23.53 -8.69
CA GLU A 126 1.75 22.92 -9.90
C GLU A 126 1.74 21.39 -9.84
N GLU A 127 2.07 20.79 -8.70
CA GLU A 127 1.99 19.34 -8.54
C GLU A 127 0.53 18.85 -8.56
N MET A 128 -0.38 19.60 -7.95
CA MET A 128 -1.80 19.27 -7.90
C MET A 128 -2.49 19.30 -9.27
N LYS A 129 -1.91 19.97 -10.28
CA LYS A 129 -2.38 19.89 -11.68
C LYS A 129 -2.29 18.48 -12.25
N ALA A 130 -1.53 17.58 -11.62
CA ALA A 130 -1.52 16.18 -11.99
C ALA A 130 -2.90 15.52 -11.83
N ILE A 131 -3.77 16.04 -10.94
CA ILE A 131 -5.15 15.60 -10.82
C ILE A 131 -6.01 16.45 -11.77
N PRO A 132 -6.58 15.86 -12.83
CA PRO A 132 -7.14 16.63 -13.95
C PRO A 132 -8.48 17.29 -13.62
N THR A 133 -9.25 16.77 -12.66
CA THR A 133 -10.61 17.23 -12.37
C THR A 133 -10.85 17.43 -10.88
N ALA A 134 -11.74 18.39 -10.56
CA ALA A 134 -12.21 18.60 -9.19
C ALA A 134 -12.92 17.35 -8.62
N GLU A 135 -13.58 16.57 -9.47
CA GLU A 135 -14.18 15.30 -9.09
C GLU A 135 -13.13 14.27 -8.65
N ALA A 136 -12.04 14.11 -9.41
CA ALA A 136 -10.96 13.20 -9.05
C ALA A 136 -10.28 13.63 -7.75
N TYR A 137 -10.10 14.93 -7.53
CA TYR A 137 -9.61 15.46 -6.25
C TYR A 137 -10.58 15.16 -5.10
N HIS A 138 -11.88 15.41 -5.29
CA HIS A 138 -12.89 15.16 -4.27
C HIS A 138 -12.97 13.67 -3.89
N LYS A 139 -12.91 12.77 -4.89
CA LYS A 139 -12.82 11.33 -4.67
C LYS A 139 -11.59 10.94 -3.84
N LEU A 140 -10.44 11.56 -4.10
CA LEU A 140 -9.22 11.34 -3.32
C LEU A 140 -9.42 11.74 -1.85
N ALA A 141 -9.98 12.94 -1.62
CA ALA A 141 -10.25 13.45 -0.28
C ALA A 141 -11.24 12.54 0.48
N LEU A 142 -12.30 12.06 -0.17
CA LEU A 142 -13.25 11.11 0.42
C LEU A 142 -12.57 9.78 0.79
N LEU A 143 -11.68 9.26 -0.06
CA LEU A 143 -10.93 8.04 0.22
C LEU A 143 -9.99 8.23 1.42
N HIS A 144 -9.34 9.38 1.53
CA HIS A 144 -8.48 9.71 2.66
C HIS A 144 -9.28 9.79 3.96
N GLU A 145 -10.39 10.53 3.97
CA GLU A 145 -11.26 10.63 5.16
C GLU A 145 -11.79 9.25 5.58
N PHE A 146 -12.23 8.43 4.62
CA PHE A 146 -12.70 7.08 4.89
C PHE A 146 -11.61 6.21 5.53
N ARG A 147 -10.38 6.23 4.98
CA ARG A 147 -9.26 5.46 5.52
C ARG A 147 -8.86 5.92 6.92
N THR A 148 -8.74 7.22 7.13
CA THR A 148 -8.44 7.81 8.44
C THR A 148 -9.49 7.40 9.46
N ARG A 149 -10.78 7.46 9.10
CA ARG A 149 -11.86 6.99 9.98
C ARG A 149 -11.79 5.48 10.23
N LYS A 150 -11.55 4.66 9.21
CA LYS A 150 -11.48 3.20 9.38
C LYS A 150 -10.30 2.75 10.23
N ILE A 151 -9.13 3.35 10.03
CA ILE A 151 -7.96 3.09 10.87
C ILE A 151 -8.26 3.43 12.34
N ARG A 152 -8.96 4.54 12.59
CA ARG A 152 -9.40 4.92 13.94
C ARG A 152 -10.37 3.91 14.55
N GLU A 153 -11.37 3.47 13.80
CA GLU A 153 -12.31 2.43 14.23
C GLU A 153 -11.57 1.13 14.58
N THR A 154 -10.71 0.63 13.69
CA THR A 154 -9.92 -0.60 13.88
C THR A 154 -8.95 -0.49 15.07
N LEU A 155 -8.29 0.66 15.24
CA LEU A 155 -7.44 0.95 16.41
C LEU A 155 -8.25 0.91 17.71
N MET A 156 -9.44 1.52 17.70
CA MET A 156 -10.32 1.57 18.87
C MET A 156 -10.95 0.23 19.21
N ASN A 157 -11.22 -0.61 18.22
CA ASN A 157 -11.78 -1.95 18.41
C ASN A 157 -10.72 -3.02 18.75
N GLU A 158 -9.43 -2.66 18.81
CA GLU A 158 -8.33 -3.60 19.10
C GLU A 158 -8.18 -4.74 18.07
N GLU A 159 -8.68 -4.52 16.85
CA GLU A 159 -8.59 -5.49 15.75
C GLU A 159 -7.16 -5.69 15.24
N VAL A 160 -6.25 -4.73 15.48
CA VAL A 160 -4.84 -4.80 15.05
C VAL A 160 -3.95 -5.58 16.03
N PHE A 161 -4.32 -5.60 17.32
CA PHE A 161 -3.52 -6.24 18.38
C PHE A 161 -4.47 -6.98 19.32
N PRO A 162 -4.54 -8.33 19.24
CA PRO A 162 -5.43 -9.12 20.09
C PRO A 162 -5.20 -8.85 21.57
N HIS A 163 -6.26 -8.95 22.37
CA HIS A 163 -6.18 -8.91 23.82
C HIS A 163 -5.10 -9.88 24.33
N GLY A 164 -4.07 -9.33 24.99
CA GLY A 164 -2.99 -10.12 25.57
C GLY A 164 -1.72 -10.25 24.71
N TYR A 165 -1.59 -9.50 23.61
CA TYR A 165 -0.32 -9.44 22.87
C TYR A 165 0.83 -8.98 23.80
N GLY A 166 1.79 -9.88 24.08
CA GLY A 166 2.90 -9.64 25.02
C GLY A 166 2.54 -9.79 26.51
N GLU A 167 1.44 -10.48 26.86
CA GLU A 167 0.99 -10.63 28.24
C GLU A 167 1.96 -11.49 29.07
N CYS A 168 2.83 -10.83 29.84
CA CYS A 168 3.61 -11.44 30.91
C CYS A 168 2.83 -11.29 32.22
N SER A 169 2.63 -12.37 32.97
CA SER A 169 1.91 -12.35 34.26
C SER A 169 2.48 -11.36 35.29
N ARG A 170 3.77 -10.98 35.17
CA ARG A 170 4.41 -9.97 36.03
C ARG A 170 4.17 -8.52 35.60
N HIS A 171 3.85 -8.26 34.33
CA HIS A 171 3.73 -6.91 33.77
C HIS A 171 2.40 -6.62 33.07
N ALA A 172 1.49 -7.59 33.01
CA ALA A 172 0.24 -7.52 32.26
C ALA A 172 -0.55 -6.23 32.52
N GLN A 173 -0.69 -5.83 33.79
CA GLN A 173 -1.44 -4.61 34.12
C GLN A 173 -0.74 -3.35 33.61
N ARG A 174 0.58 -3.23 33.83
CA ARG A 174 1.38 -2.09 33.36
C ARG A 174 1.34 -1.99 31.83
N THR A 175 1.44 -3.11 31.12
CA THR A 175 1.35 -3.15 29.66
C THR A 175 -0.03 -2.73 29.16
N LYS A 176 -1.11 -3.17 29.82
CA LYS A 176 -2.49 -2.76 29.49
C LYS A 176 -2.71 -1.27 29.69
N ASP A 177 -2.22 -0.70 30.79
CA ASP A 177 -2.36 0.73 31.06
C ASP A 177 -1.55 1.57 30.07
N LEU A 178 -0.30 1.18 29.80
CA LEU A 178 0.55 1.83 28.80
C LEU A 178 -0.07 1.78 27.40
N TRP A 179 -0.64 0.63 27.03
CA TRP A 179 -1.33 0.45 25.75
C TRP A 179 -2.53 1.39 25.64
N LYS A 180 -3.38 1.44 26.67
CA LYS A 180 -4.56 2.31 26.69
C LYS A 180 -4.17 3.78 26.52
N THR A 181 -3.12 4.24 27.20
CA THR A 181 -2.61 5.62 27.04
C THR A 181 -2.07 5.86 25.63
N ARG A 182 -1.22 4.96 25.10
CA ARG A 182 -0.62 5.10 23.76
C ARG A 182 -1.68 5.08 22.65
N LYS A 183 -2.70 4.24 22.78
CA LYS A 183 -3.82 4.13 21.84
C LYS A 183 -4.54 5.46 21.66
N HIS A 184 -4.77 6.20 22.75
CA HIS A 184 -5.36 7.55 22.67
C HIS A 184 -4.43 8.58 22.03
N VAL A 185 -3.11 8.49 22.28
CA VAL A 185 -2.12 9.37 21.64
C VAL A 185 -2.12 9.16 20.12
N VAL A 186 -2.02 7.91 19.67
CA VAL A 186 -2.02 7.55 18.24
C VAL A 186 -3.33 7.98 17.57
N TYR A 187 -4.47 7.79 18.23
CA TYR A 187 -5.76 8.23 17.71
C TYR A 187 -5.80 9.74 17.43
N ASN A 188 -5.27 10.56 18.34
CA ASN A 188 -5.22 12.01 18.19
C ASN A 188 -4.23 12.43 17.09
N GLN A 189 -3.09 11.75 16.97
CA GLN A 189 -2.11 12.00 15.90
C GLN A 189 -2.70 11.74 14.51
N ILE A 190 -3.45 10.64 14.37
CA ILE A 190 -4.16 10.32 13.11
C ILE A 190 -5.16 11.44 12.74
N GLN A 191 -5.82 12.06 13.73
CA GLN A 191 -6.73 13.18 13.49
C GLN A 191 -5.99 14.45 13.03
N ALA A 192 -4.78 14.69 13.52
CA ALA A 192 -3.99 15.86 13.15
C ALA A 192 -3.32 15.74 11.77
N GLY A 193 -3.35 14.56 11.14
CA GLY A 193 -2.61 14.29 9.90
C GLY A 193 -1.09 14.32 10.10
N GLU A 194 -0.65 14.18 11.35
CA GLU A 194 0.76 14.23 11.73
C GLU A 194 1.41 12.87 11.53
N THR A 195 2.71 12.88 11.22
CA THR A 195 3.53 11.67 11.20
C THR A 195 3.41 10.96 12.55
N LEU A 196 3.11 9.67 12.52
CA LEU A 196 3.09 8.82 13.71
C LEU A 196 4.49 8.75 14.32
N ILE A 197 4.83 9.71 15.18
CA ILE A 197 6.01 9.62 16.03
C ILE A 197 5.62 8.72 17.18
N ILE A 198 6.08 7.47 17.14
CA ILE A 198 6.05 6.56 18.29
C ILE A 198 7.34 6.86 19.08
N PRO A 199 7.29 7.61 20.19
CA PRO A 199 8.47 7.79 21.03
C PRO A 199 8.93 6.44 21.60
N ASP A 200 10.25 6.28 21.66
CA ASP A 200 11.01 5.03 21.81
C ASP A 200 10.48 3.99 22.82
N LEU A 201 10.77 2.72 22.49
CA LEU A 201 10.62 1.52 23.33
C LEU A 201 11.58 1.51 24.52
#